data_AF-A0A939LX87-F1
#
_entry.id   AF-A0A939LX87-F1
#
_cell.length_a   1.000
_cell.length_b   1.000
_cell.length_c   1.000
_cell.angle_alpha   90.00
_cell.angle_beta   90.00
_cell.angle_gamma   90.00
#
_symmetry.space_group_name_H-M   'P 1'
#
loop_
_entity.id
_entity.type
_entity.pdbx_description
1 polymer ?
#
loop_
_entity_poly.entity_id
_entity_poly.type
_entity_poly.pdbx_seq_one_letter_code
_entity_poly.pdbx_strand_id
1 'polypeptide(L)'
;MEIVGRRWSSGILLALGTGAERYSEIERRVQGLSGRMLTVRLRELDNAGLVERTVEPTTPVSVRYHLSQRGMELLRSLQPMAQYVRRWEPPADEGSGPRIDASPRGQ
;
A
#
# COMPACT_ATOMS: atom_id res chain seq x y z
N MET A 1 -15.57 10.30 0.00
CA MET A 1 -14.63 9.68 -0.98
C MET A 1 -13.18 10.18 -0.85
N GLU A 2 -12.94 11.36 -0.29
CA GLU A 2 -11.62 12.00 -0.32
C GLU A 2 -10.48 11.15 0.25
N ILE A 3 -10.66 10.52 1.42
CA ILE A 3 -9.59 9.76 2.07
C ILE A 3 -9.15 8.51 1.30
N VAL A 4 -10.08 7.85 0.62
CA VAL A 4 -9.85 6.59 -0.13
C VAL A 4 -9.25 6.86 -1.50
N GLY A 5 -9.62 7.98 -2.12
CA GLY A 5 -9.05 8.44 -3.40
C GLY A 5 -7.65 9.06 -3.27
N ARG A 6 -7.19 9.38 -2.05
CA ARG A 6 -5.82 9.85 -1.83
C ARG A 6 -4.83 8.75 -2.18
N ARG A 7 -3.75 9.14 -2.87
CA ARG A 7 -2.66 8.25 -3.26
C ARG A 7 -2.18 7.44 -2.05
N TRP A 8 -2.05 6.13 -2.24
CA TRP A 8 -1.63 5.11 -1.27
C TRP A 8 -2.66 4.64 -0.23
N SER A 9 -3.77 5.34 0.00
CA SER A 9 -4.76 4.93 1.00
C SER A 9 -5.36 3.55 0.70
N SER A 10 -5.78 3.31 -0.55
CA SER A 10 -6.31 2.02 -0.99
C SER A 10 -5.26 0.90 -0.91
N GLY A 11 -4.00 1.21 -1.23
CA GLY A 11 -2.87 0.28 -1.10
C GLY A 11 -2.62 -0.15 0.36
N ILE A 12 -2.70 0.79 1.30
CA ILE A 12 -2.58 0.51 2.74
C ILE A 12 -3.75 -0.36 3.22
N LEU A 13 -4.99 -0.01 2.85
CA LEU A 13 -6.16 -0.81 3.22
C LEU A 13 -6.06 -2.26 2.69
N LEU A 14 -5.58 -2.43 1.46
CA LEU A 14 -5.34 -3.74 0.87
C LEU A 14 -4.19 -4.50 1.57
N ALA A 15 -3.10 -3.82 1.94
CA ALA A 15 -2.00 -4.41 2.67
C ALA A 15 -2.45 -4.96 4.04
N LEU A 16 -3.23 -4.16 4.79
CA LEU A 16 -3.82 -4.58 6.05
C LEU A 16 -4.81 -5.74 5.87
N GLY A 17 -5.69 -5.65 4.88
CA GLY A 17 -6.66 -6.72 4.59
C GLY A 17 -6.05 -8.03 4.10
N THR A 18 -4.78 -8.02 3.70
CA THR A 18 -4.00 -9.22 3.35
C THR A 18 -3.09 -9.68 4.51
N GLY A 19 -3.28 -9.13 5.71
CA GLY A 19 -2.61 -9.57 6.95
C GLY A 19 -1.29 -8.87 7.25
N ALA A 20 -0.99 -7.70 6.68
CA ALA A 20 0.07 -6.86 7.22
C ALA A 20 -0.44 -6.20 8.51
N GLU A 21 0.34 -6.25 9.57
CA GLU A 21 -0.03 -5.66 10.87
C GLU A 21 1.01 -4.66 11.34
N ARG A 22 2.28 -4.85 10.94
CA ARG A 22 3.40 -3.99 11.36
C ARG A 22 3.70 -2.94 10.30
N TYR A 23 4.21 -1.80 10.77
CA TYR A 23 4.59 -0.67 9.90
C TYR A 23 5.47 -1.09 8.71
N SER A 24 6.54 -1.86 8.96
CA SER A 24 7.49 -2.29 7.92
C SER A 24 6.89 -3.30 6.93
N GLU A 25 5.88 -4.06 7.34
CA GLU A 25 5.15 -4.97 6.44
C GLU A 25 4.25 -4.18 5.50
N ILE A 26 3.59 -3.15 6.02
CA ILE A 26 2.75 -2.24 5.23
C ILE A 26 3.61 -1.47 4.23
N GLU A 27 4.73 -0.89 4.69
CA GLU A 27 5.67 -0.16 3.84
C GLU A 27 6.20 -1.02 2.69
N ARG A 28 6.57 -2.28 2.97
CA ARG A 28 7.05 -3.22 1.96
C ARG A 28 5.98 -3.59 0.92
N ARG A 29 4.71 -3.67 1.33
CA ARG A 29 3.60 -4.05 0.43
C ARG A 29 3.14 -2.90 -0.47
N VAL A 30 3.33 -1.65 -0.05
CA VAL A 30 2.90 -0.47 -0.81
C VAL A 30 4.11 0.15 -1.52
N GLN A 31 4.44 -0.38 -2.70
CA GLN A 31 5.62 0.06 -3.46
C GLN A 31 5.59 1.56 -3.77
N GLY A 32 6.72 2.25 -3.59
CA GLY A 32 6.86 3.69 -3.86
C GLY A 32 6.31 4.61 -2.77
N LEU A 33 5.73 4.06 -1.70
CA LEU A 33 5.33 4.83 -0.52
C LEU A 33 6.53 5.06 0.40
N SER A 34 6.88 6.33 0.64
CA SER A 34 7.89 6.67 1.63
C SER A 34 7.36 6.52 3.05
N GLY A 35 8.23 6.20 4.00
CA GLY A 35 7.82 6.04 5.39
C GLY A 35 7.19 7.29 6.02
N ARG A 36 7.72 8.48 5.70
CA ARG A 36 7.10 9.73 6.14
C ARG A 36 5.65 9.82 5.67
N MET A 37 5.38 9.46 4.42
CA MET A 37 4.03 9.49 3.87
C MET A 37 3.17 8.36 4.46
N LEU A 38 3.73 7.17 4.71
CA LEU A 38 3.00 6.07 5.38
C LEU A 38 2.49 6.51 6.76
N THR A 39 3.33 7.18 7.55
CA THR A 39 2.93 7.74 8.84
C THR A 39 1.75 8.72 8.70
N VAL A 40 1.80 9.62 7.72
CA VAL A 40 0.71 10.57 7.46
C VAL A 40 -0.57 9.83 7.06
N ARG A 41 -0.47 8.86 6.13
CA ARG A 41 -1.62 8.09 5.66
C ARG A 41 -2.26 7.26 6.76
N LEU A 42 -1.47 6.55 7.58
CA LEU A 42 -1.97 5.74 8.69
C LEU A 42 -2.70 6.61 9.71
N ARG A 43 -2.15 7.77 10.08
CA ARG A 43 -2.82 8.72 11.00
C ARG A 43 -4.14 9.21 10.43
N GLU A 44 -4.19 9.51 9.14
CA GLU A 44 -5.44 9.97 8.52
C GLU A 44 -6.49 8.86 8.44
N LEU A 45 -6.09 7.62 8.12
CA LEU A 45 -6.99 6.47 8.11
C LEU A 45 -7.49 6.12 9.52
N ASP A 46 -6.64 6.26 10.53
CA ASP A 46 -6.97 6.11 11.95
C ASP A 46 -7.99 7.18 12.39
N ASN A 47 -7.71 8.45 12.09
CA ASN A 47 -8.65 9.56 12.35
C ASN A 47 -9.99 9.41 11.61
N ALA A 48 -10.01 8.77 10.44
CA ALA A 48 -11.24 8.49 9.70
C ALA A 48 -12.02 7.27 10.26
N GLY A 49 -11.43 6.55 11.22
CA GLY A 49 -11.99 5.33 11.79
C GLY A 49 -12.00 4.15 10.81
N LEU A 50 -11.03 4.09 9.89
CA LEU A 50 -10.86 3.00 8.91
C LEU A 50 -9.73 2.04 9.32
N VAL A 51 -8.77 2.54 10.07
CA VAL A 51 -7.65 1.78 10.64
C VAL A 51 -7.67 1.98 12.14
N GLU A 52 -7.21 0.99 12.90
CA GLU A 52 -7.04 1.07 14.35
C GLU A 52 -5.58 0.82 14.68
N ARG A 53 -4.96 1.77 15.39
CA ARG A 53 -3.59 1.65 15.88
C ARG A 53 -3.56 1.12 17.31
N THR A 54 -2.97 -0.04 17.53
CA THR A 54 -2.81 -0.66 18.86
C THR A 54 -1.35 -0.67 19.28
N VAL A 55 -1.06 -0.26 20.52
CA VAL A 55 0.25 -0.42 21.14
C VAL A 55 0.21 -1.66 22.02
N GLU A 56 1.07 -2.63 21.73
CA GLU A 56 1.16 -3.86 22.50
C GLU A 56 2.33 -3.81 23.48
N PRO A 57 2.11 -4.21 24.75
CA PRO A 57 3.16 -4.25 25.77
C PRO A 57 4.04 -5.49 25.58
N THR A 58 4.81 -5.51 24.49
CA THR A 58 5.86 -6.51 24.23
C THR A 58 7.23 -5.99 24.63
N THR A 59 8.25 -6.85 24.63
CA THR A 59 9.66 -6.44 24.77
C THR A 59 10.41 -6.79 23.48
N PRO A 60 10.80 -5.81 22.65
CA PRO A 60 10.50 -4.37 22.71
C PRO A 60 9.03 -4.06 22.44
N VAL A 61 8.54 -2.86 22.81
CA VAL A 61 7.14 -2.42 22.58
C VAL A 61 6.81 -2.48 21.09
N SER A 62 5.67 -3.10 20.75
CA SER A 62 5.23 -3.27 19.37
C SER A 62 4.01 -2.39 19.07
N VAL A 63 3.91 -1.95 17.81
CA VAL A 63 2.73 -1.23 17.31
C VAL A 63 2.13 -2.04 16.18
N ARG A 64 0.82 -2.27 16.25
CA ARG A 64 0.04 -2.92 15.19
C ARG A 64 -1.03 -2.01 14.63
N TYR A 65 -1.38 -2.28 13.39
CA TYR A 65 -2.44 -1.61 12.65
C TYR A 65 -3.40 -2.67 12.13
N HIS A 66 -4.68 -2.44 12.35
CA HIS A 66 -5.74 -3.32 11.86
C HIS A 66 -6.79 -2.51 11.12
N LEU A 67 -7.54 -3.14 10.21
CA LEU A 67 -8.75 -2.52 9.68
C LEU A 67 -9.81 -2.48 10.79
N SER A 68 -10.44 -1.33 10.95
CA SER A 68 -11.68 -1.27 11.73
C SER A 68 -12.79 -2.04 11.00
N GLN A 69 -13.92 -2.25 11.67
CA GLN A 69 -15.10 -2.81 11.00
C GLN A 69 -15.48 -2.02 9.74
N ARG A 70 -15.50 -0.69 9.83
CA ARG A 70 -15.78 0.21 8.69
C ARG A 70 -14.70 0.11 7.60
N GLY A 71 -13.44 -0.02 8.00
CA GLY A 71 -12.33 -0.23 7.07
C GLY A 71 -12.47 -1.53 6.27
N MET A 72 -12.93 -2.59 6.92
CA MET A 72 -13.12 -3.90 6.31
C MET A 72 -14.35 -3.96 5.38
N GLU A 73 -15.45 -3.29 5.74
CA GLU A 73 -16.60 -3.09 4.84
C GLU A 73 -16.22 -2.27 3.60
N LEU A 74 -15.44 -1.19 3.78
CA LEU A 74 -14.93 -0.40 2.68
C LEU A 74 -14.01 -1.22 1.77
N LEU A 75 -13.08 -1.99 2.34
CA LEU A 75 -12.17 -2.83 1.56
C LEU A 75 -12.94 -3.81 0.67
N ARG A 76 -13.97 -4.48 1.21
CA ARG A 76 -14.86 -5.37 0.43
C ARG A 76 -15.53 -4.64 -0.74
N SER A 77 -15.92 -3.38 -0.55
CA SER A 77 -16.52 -2.56 -1.61
C SER A 77 -15.50 -2.15 -2.68
N LEU A 78 -14.22 -2.02 -2.33
CA LEU A 78 -13.13 -1.67 -3.26
C LEU A 78 -12.60 -2.87 -4.06
N GLN A 79 -12.76 -4.11 -3.57
CA GLN A 79 -12.24 -5.30 -4.24
C GLN A 79 -12.72 -5.45 -5.70
N PRO A 80 -14.02 -5.30 -6.04
CA PRO A 80 -14.47 -5.36 -7.42
C PRO A 80 -13.83 -4.29 -8.31
N MET A 81 -13.63 -3.07 -7.78
CA MET A 81 -12.97 -1.99 -8.52
C MET A 81 -11.49 -2.31 -8.78
N ALA A 82 -10.79 -2.85 -7.78
CA ALA A 82 -9.39 -3.27 -7.94
C ALA A 82 -9.25 -4.39 -8.98
N GLN A 83 -10.18 -5.35 -9.01
CA GLN A 83 -10.23 -6.40 -10.03
C GLN A 83 -10.51 -5.83 -11.44
N TYR A 84 -11.40 -4.83 -11.54
CA TYR A 84 -11.67 -4.15 -12.80
C TYR A 84 -10.40 -3.46 -13.33
N VAL A 85 -9.69 -2.69 -12.49
CA VAL A 85 -8.45 -2.01 -12.90
C VAL A 85 -7.42 -3.03 -13.40
N ARG A 86 -7.19 -4.12 -12.65
CA ARG A 86 -6.24 -5.17 -13.05
C ARG A 86 -6.57 -5.85 -14.38
N ARG A 87 -7.85 -5.92 -14.75
CA ARG A 87 -8.27 -6.49 -16.05
C ARG A 87 -7.77 -5.67 -17.24
N TRP A 88 -7.57 -4.37 -17.05
CA TRP A 88 -7.23 -3.43 -18.11
C TRP A 88 -5.85 -2.80 -17.92
N GLU A 89 -5.14 -3.14 -16.85
CA GLU A 89 -3.75 -2.75 -16.65
C GLU A 89 -2.88 -3.57 -17.62
N PRO A 90 -2.10 -2.93 -18.50
CA PRO A 90 -1.18 -3.66 -19.34
C PRO A 90 -0.22 -4.45 -18.44
N PRO A 91 0.16 -5.68 -18.81
CA PRO A 91 1.18 -6.41 -18.06
C PRO A 91 2.39 -5.49 -17.89
N ALA A 92 2.87 -5.36 -16.66
CA ALA A 92 4.05 -4.53 -16.38
C ALA A 92 5.18 -5.01 -17.29
N ASP A 93 5.71 -4.12 -18.14
CA ASP A 93 6.78 -4.44 -19.08
C ASP A 93 7.95 -5.12 -18.34
N GLU A 94 8.06 -6.45 -18.46
CA GLU A 94 9.28 -7.20 -18.20
C GLU A 94 10.28 -6.86 -19.32
N GLY A 95 10.84 -5.65 -19.30
CA GLY A 95 11.54 -5.15 -20.50
C GLY A 95 12.41 -3.91 -20.36
N SER A 96 12.84 -3.52 -19.16
CA SER A 96 13.96 -2.57 -19.01
C SER A 96 15.14 -3.22 -18.30
N GLY A 97 15.73 -4.21 -18.98
CA GLY A 97 17.15 -4.56 -18.80
C GLY A 97 18.03 -3.41 -19.30
N PRO A 98 19.30 -3.31 -18.86
CA PRO A 98 20.12 -2.12 -19.09
C PRO A 98 20.36 -1.94 -20.60
N ARG A 99 20.04 -0.75 -21.13
CA ARG A 99 20.57 -0.30 -22.42
C ARG A 99 22.08 -0.17 -22.28
N ILE A 100 22.78 -1.26 -22.53
CA ILE A 100 24.18 -1.24 -22.96
C ILE A 100 24.21 -0.51 -24.31
N ASP A 101 24.54 0.78 -24.24
CA ASP A 101 25.17 1.47 -25.37
C ASP A 101 26.45 0.71 -25.72
N ALA A 102 26.37 -0.09 -26.78
CA ALA A 102 27.53 -0.41 -27.59
C ALA A 102 27.27 0.21 -28.96
N SER A 103 27.82 1.40 -29.19
CA SER A 103 28.11 1.90 -30.53
C SER A 103 29.46 1.36 -30.99
N PRO A 104 29.54 0.48 -32.00
CA PRO A 104 30.74 0.33 -32.80
C PRO A 104 30.58 1.23 -34.04
N ARG A 105 31.28 2.36 -34.07
CA ARG A 105 31.60 3.03 -35.34
C ARG A 105 33.07 2.81 -35.65
N GLY A 106 33.32 1.73 -36.40
CA GLY A 106 34.41 1.72 -37.37
C GLY A 106 33.83 2.17 -38.71
N GLN A 107 34.31 3.32 -39.19
CA GLN A 107 34.83 3.54 -40.54
C GLN A 107 35.79 4.74 -40.43
#